data_AF-A0A2G1BSC2-F1
#
_entry.id   AF-A0A2G1BSC2-F1
#
_cell.length_a   1.000
_cell.length_b   1.000
_cell.length_c   1.000
_cell.angle_alpha   90.00
_cell.angle_beta   90.00
_cell.angle_gamma   90.00
#
_symmetry.space_group_name_H-M   'P 1'
#
loop_
_entity.id
_entity.type
_entity.pdbx_description
1 polymer ?
#
loop_
_entity_poly.entity_id
_entity_poly.type
_entity_poly.pdbx_seq_one_letter_code
_entity_poly.pdbx_strand_id
1 'polypeptide(L)'
;MNPDFNKKTIETLAKRAAYKCSNPECRVNTVGPNSNPEKSTKIGEAAHIFGARIGSKRYNSEMNDTARAEITNSIWLCRNCHKLIDTDETKYTPNILFAWREKHEEYISSTLGNNTDQIIYKEQTSILADFKDYPPIIKRIILDKPYGWEYRLTAELMRYFNTPLFRKLKDLKEGLYLKNITTIEPEKSFTWIQDRLNEMSKIATPAKGLLELLTKSWGKPGEPGDIKEIHHATSLIRDYLEHVISFEEKIHFVNPPEEYERPVSLLKNLIGSQVRKLSSIPSDLDNIISLSIEYEKENNTPKEIKKVFVFDLPQNWEIEFHKELIKAKRNQSLNKNENSGCLSFIVFIIITMIIFLLF
;
A
#
# COMPACT_ATOMS: atom_id res chain seq x y z
N MET A 1 9.03 -0.37 -18.46
CA MET A 1 9.91 -1.27 -17.68
C MET A 1 9.70 -2.70 -18.15
N ASN A 2 10.59 -3.62 -17.78
CA ASN A 2 10.52 -5.03 -18.18
C ASN A 2 10.16 -5.89 -16.94
N PRO A 3 9.04 -6.64 -16.95
CA PRO A 3 8.64 -7.48 -15.81
C PRO A 3 9.43 -8.81 -15.72
N ASP A 4 10.35 -9.08 -16.64
CA ASP A 4 11.20 -10.27 -16.62
C ASP A 4 12.41 -10.11 -15.68
N PHE A 5 12.82 -11.21 -15.04
CA PHE A 5 13.99 -11.23 -14.16
C PHE A 5 15.27 -10.92 -14.95
N ASN A 6 16.11 -10.02 -14.40
CA ASN A 6 17.45 -9.82 -14.94
C ASN A 6 18.37 -11.01 -14.61
N LYS A 7 19.51 -11.11 -15.32
CA LYS A 7 20.47 -12.22 -15.15
C LYS A 7 20.97 -12.37 -13.72
N LYS A 8 21.26 -11.26 -13.02
CA LYS A 8 21.72 -11.25 -11.62
C LYS A 8 20.66 -11.86 -10.70
N THR A 9 19.39 -11.50 -10.87
CA THR A 9 18.27 -12.07 -10.09
C THR A 9 18.16 -13.58 -10.31
N ILE A 10 18.20 -14.03 -11.57
CA ILE A 10 18.13 -15.46 -11.93
C ILE A 10 19.29 -16.24 -11.30
N GLU A 11 20.52 -15.72 -11.39
CA GLU A 11 21.71 -16.38 -10.84
C GLU A 11 21.68 -16.42 -9.31
N THR A 12 21.33 -15.31 -8.66
CA THR A 12 21.19 -15.25 -7.20
C THR A 12 20.12 -16.24 -6.71
N LEU A 13 18.96 -16.26 -7.37
CA LEU A 13 17.88 -17.18 -7.02
C LEU A 13 18.32 -18.65 -7.16
N ALA A 14 18.99 -19.01 -8.25
CA ALA A 14 19.50 -20.35 -8.47
C ALA A 14 20.49 -20.79 -7.39
N LYS A 15 21.42 -19.90 -7.02
CA LYS A 15 22.42 -20.15 -5.96
C LYS A 15 21.77 -20.30 -4.59
N ARG A 16 20.81 -19.43 -4.25
CA ARG A 16 20.03 -19.52 -2.99
C ARG A 16 19.28 -20.85 -2.88
N ALA A 17 18.77 -21.36 -4.00
CA ALA A 17 18.11 -22.66 -4.06
C ALA A 17 19.10 -23.84 -4.11
N ALA A 18 20.42 -23.60 -4.00
CA ALA A 18 21.49 -24.59 -4.20
C ALA A 18 21.38 -25.34 -5.54
N TYR A 19 20.86 -24.67 -6.58
CA TYR A 19 20.49 -25.27 -7.86
C TYR A 19 19.60 -26.52 -7.72
N LYS A 20 18.75 -26.59 -6.69
CA LYS A 20 17.75 -27.64 -6.49
C LYS A 20 16.35 -27.09 -6.66
N CYS A 21 15.46 -27.86 -7.27
CA CYS A 21 14.05 -27.48 -7.45
C CYS A 21 13.39 -27.20 -6.09
N SER A 22 12.75 -26.04 -5.93
CA SER A 22 12.11 -25.63 -4.67
C SER A 22 10.76 -26.29 -4.40
N ASN A 23 10.24 -27.13 -5.30
CA ASN A 23 9.12 -28.00 -4.99
C ASN A 23 9.56 -29.02 -3.92
N PRO A 24 8.92 -29.05 -2.72
CA PRO A 24 9.32 -29.91 -1.61
C PRO A 24 9.39 -31.39 -1.94
N GLU A 25 8.53 -31.87 -2.84
CA GLU A 25 8.46 -33.28 -3.26
C GLU A 25 9.44 -33.62 -4.40
N CYS A 26 10.07 -32.62 -5.02
CA CYS A 26 10.92 -32.82 -6.19
C CYS A 26 12.42 -32.74 -5.83
N ARG A 27 12.89 -31.58 -5.36
CA ARG A 27 14.29 -31.31 -4.94
C ARG A 27 15.41 -31.76 -5.90
N VAL A 28 15.09 -32.05 -7.16
CA VAL A 28 16.06 -32.52 -8.17
C VAL A 28 17.15 -31.47 -8.40
N ASN A 29 18.38 -31.93 -8.64
CA ASN A 29 19.45 -31.07 -9.11
C ASN A 29 19.07 -30.49 -10.49
N THR A 30 19.26 -29.19 -10.64
CA THR A 30 18.86 -28.45 -11.85
C THR A 30 20.02 -28.07 -12.74
N VAL A 31 21.25 -28.43 -12.34
CA VAL A 31 22.47 -28.29 -13.11
C VAL A 31 23.26 -29.59 -13.09
N GLY A 32 24.02 -29.85 -14.16
CA GLY A 32 24.85 -31.03 -14.29
C GLY A 32 25.90 -30.89 -15.40
N PRO A 33 26.76 -31.90 -15.59
CA PRO A 33 27.78 -31.89 -16.63
C PRO A 33 27.17 -31.84 -18.03
N ASN A 34 27.98 -31.41 -19.01
CA ASN A 34 27.63 -31.40 -20.43
C ASN A 34 28.68 -32.17 -21.23
N SER A 35 28.33 -32.63 -22.43
CA SER A 35 29.28 -33.30 -23.34
C SER A 35 30.38 -32.35 -23.82
N ASN A 36 30.11 -31.05 -23.88
CA ASN A 36 31.16 -30.03 -24.04
C ASN A 36 31.76 -29.70 -22.65
N PRO A 37 33.09 -29.86 -22.47
CA PRO A 37 33.76 -29.64 -21.18
C PRO A 37 33.74 -28.18 -20.69
N GLU A 38 33.49 -27.20 -21.56
CA GLU A 38 33.39 -25.78 -21.21
C GLU A 38 31.95 -25.35 -20.86
N LYS A 39 30.99 -26.29 -20.85
CA LYS A 39 29.56 -26.01 -20.64
C LYS A 39 28.99 -26.83 -19.49
N SER A 40 27.87 -26.35 -18.97
CA SER A 40 27.01 -27.10 -18.05
C SER A 40 25.61 -27.27 -18.63
N THR A 41 24.96 -28.37 -18.28
CA THR A 41 23.55 -28.60 -18.58
C THR A 41 22.72 -27.96 -17.48
N LYS A 42 21.72 -27.16 -17.84
CA LYS A 42 20.81 -26.50 -16.91
C LYS A 42 19.35 -26.80 -17.28
N ILE A 43 18.59 -27.29 -16.30
CA ILE A 43 17.14 -27.54 -16.41
C ILE A 43 16.31 -26.72 -15.42
N GLY A 44 16.96 -25.84 -14.65
CA GLY A 44 16.34 -24.97 -13.67
C GLY A 44 15.99 -23.61 -14.25
N GLU A 45 14.86 -23.06 -13.81
CA GLU A 45 14.27 -21.81 -14.27
C GLU A 45 13.81 -20.98 -13.07
N ALA A 46 13.93 -19.66 -13.21
CA ALA A 46 13.32 -18.71 -12.29
C ALA A 46 11.86 -18.53 -12.72
N ALA A 47 10.92 -18.89 -11.84
CA ALA A 47 9.50 -18.76 -12.07
C ALA A 47 8.94 -17.58 -11.26
N HIS A 48 8.01 -16.85 -11.86
CA HIS A 48 7.24 -15.82 -11.18
C HIS A 48 6.18 -16.44 -10.28
N ILE A 49 6.09 -15.97 -9.03
CA ILE A 49 5.02 -16.36 -8.11
C ILE A 49 3.72 -15.64 -8.51
N PHE A 50 3.75 -14.31 -8.58
CA PHE A 50 2.76 -13.51 -9.28
C PHE A 50 3.22 -13.26 -10.72
N GLY A 51 2.41 -13.64 -11.70
CA GLY A 51 2.78 -13.66 -13.11
C GLY A 51 3.24 -12.31 -13.67
N ALA A 52 4.19 -12.35 -14.60
CA ALA A 52 4.89 -11.18 -15.13
C ALA A 52 4.02 -10.19 -15.94
N ARG A 53 2.99 -10.69 -16.63
CA ARG A 53 2.24 -9.93 -17.65
C ARG A 53 0.73 -10.11 -17.51
N ILE A 54 -0.05 -9.17 -18.01
CA ILE A 54 -1.51 -9.31 -18.10
C ILE A 54 -1.82 -10.60 -18.88
N GLY A 55 -2.74 -11.42 -18.35
CA GLY A 55 -3.10 -12.72 -18.92
C GLY A 55 -2.16 -13.88 -18.54
N SER A 56 -1.04 -13.62 -17.86
CA SER A 56 -0.21 -14.68 -17.28
C SER A 56 -0.84 -15.27 -16.01
N LYS A 57 -0.40 -16.49 -15.67
CA LYS A 57 -0.90 -17.22 -14.50
C LYS A 57 -0.63 -16.44 -13.22
N ARG A 58 -1.63 -16.38 -12.33
CA ARG A 58 -1.54 -15.65 -11.05
C ARG A 58 -1.16 -14.16 -11.20
N TYR A 59 -1.51 -13.51 -12.32
CA TYR A 59 -1.23 -12.08 -12.50
C TYR A 59 -1.95 -11.24 -11.43
N ASN A 60 -1.24 -10.28 -10.84
CA ASN A 60 -1.79 -9.31 -9.90
C ASN A 60 -1.71 -7.89 -10.49
N SER A 61 -2.86 -7.25 -10.69
CA SER A 61 -2.98 -5.90 -11.25
C SER A 61 -2.43 -4.81 -10.33
N GLU A 62 -2.36 -5.06 -9.03
CA GLU A 62 -1.90 -4.09 -8.02
C GLU A 62 -0.37 -4.02 -7.93
N MET A 63 0.33 -4.98 -8.55
CA MET A 63 1.79 -4.96 -8.66
C MET A 63 2.21 -4.21 -9.92
N ASN A 64 3.31 -3.48 -9.85
CA ASN A 64 3.94 -2.92 -11.05
C ASN A 64 5.00 -3.85 -11.64
N ASP A 65 5.57 -3.49 -12.81
CA ASP A 65 6.58 -4.32 -13.48
C ASP A 65 7.82 -4.56 -12.62
N THR A 66 8.26 -3.54 -11.88
CA THR A 66 9.42 -3.63 -11.01
C THR A 66 9.18 -4.61 -9.89
N ALA A 67 8.06 -4.54 -9.17
CA ALA A 67 7.71 -5.52 -8.14
C ALA A 67 7.58 -6.95 -8.71
N ARG A 68 7.10 -7.11 -9.95
CA ARG A 68 7.00 -8.43 -10.60
C ARG A 68 8.37 -9.02 -10.95
N ALA A 69 9.34 -8.21 -11.36
CA ALA A 69 10.69 -8.62 -11.74
C ALA A 69 11.64 -8.88 -10.56
N GLU A 70 11.14 -8.89 -9.32
CA GLU A 70 11.97 -8.92 -8.12
C GLU A 70 12.16 -10.30 -7.54
N ILE A 71 13.30 -10.45 -6.84
CA ILE A 71 13.64 -11.73 -6.23
C ILE A 71 12.59 -12.15 -5.20
N THR A 72 11.94 -11.21 -4.51
CA THR A 72 10.86 -11.51 -3.56
C THR A 72 9.64 -12.12 -4.24
N ASN A 73 9.42 -11.89 -5.53
CA ASN A 73 8.33 -12.49 -6.33
C ASN A 73 8.78 -13.76 -7.11
N SER A 74 9.92 -14.35 -6.76
CA SER A 74 10.52 -15.45 -7.54
C SER A 74 10.65 -16.77 -6.76
N ILE A 75 10.63 -17.88 -7.48
CA ILE A 75 10.91 -19.24 -7.00
C ILE A 75 11.75 -20.02 -8.02
N TRP A 76 12.70 -20.84 -7.57
CA TRP A 76 13.54 -21.67 -8.45
C TRP A 76 12.92 -23.05 -8.67
N LEU A 77 12.65 -23.43 -9.92
CA LEU A 77 12.02 -24.72 -10.24
C LEU A 77 12.74 -25.42 -11.38
N CYS A 78 12.67 -26.75 -11.43
CA CYS A 78 13.01 -27.48 -12.66
C CYS A 78 11.93 -27.24 -13.72
N ARG A 79 12.28 -27.38 -15.02
CA ARG A 79 11.36 -27.23 -16.16
C ARG A 79 10.02 -27.96 -15.97
N ASN A 80 10.03 -29.17 -15.40
CA ASN A 80 8.82 -29.96 -15.16
C ASN A 80 7.93 -29.32 -14.08
N CYS A 81 8.51 -28.89 -12.96
CA CYS A 81 7.75 -28.26 -11.87
C CYS A 81 7.29 -26.86 -12.26
N HIS A 82 8.06 -26.12 -13.05
CA HIS A 82 7.64 -24.83 -13.59
C HIS A 82 6.39 -24.99 -14.48
N LYS A 83 6.43 -25.93 -15.43
CA LYS A 83 5.25 -26.25 -16.26
C LYS A 83 4.06 -26.71 -15.43
N LEU A 84 4.29 -27.51 -14.38
CA LEU A 84 3.24 -28.00 -13.47
C LEU A 84 2.48 -26.85 -12.81
N ILE A 85 3.19 -25.88 -12.23
CA ILE A 85 2.55 -24.77 -11.53
C ILE A 85 1.77 -23.85 -12.47
N ASP A 86 2.17 -23.76 -13.74
CA ASP A 86 1.49 -22.93 -14.74
C ASP A 86 0.29 -23.63 -15.38
N THR A 87 0.26 -24.96 -15.33
CA THR A 87 -0.87 -25.74 -15.84
C THR A 87 -2.10 -25.63 -14.93
N ASP A 88 -1.91 -25.51 -13.61
CA ASP A 88 -2.99 -25.46 -12.62
C ASP A 88 -2.77 -24.35 -11.59
N GLU A 89 -3.06 -23.10 -11.98
CA GLU A 89 -2.93 -21.94 -11.09
C GLU A 89 -3.92 -21.94 -9.91
N THR A 90 -5.00 -22.71 -10.02
CA THR A 90 -6.00 -22.83 -8.94
C THR A 90 -5.47 -23.67 -7.78
N LYS A 91 -4.75 -24.75 -8.10
CA LYS A 91 -4.05 -25.58 -7.11
C LYS A 91 -2.75 -24.93 -6.63
N TYR A 92 -1.95 -24.40 -7.56
CA TYR A 92 -0.66 -23.78 -7.27
C TYR A 92 -0.80 -22.26 -7.14
N THR A 93 -1.48 -21.83 -6.08
CA THR A 93 -1.68 -20.40 -5.77
C THR A 93 -0.38 -19.71 -5.34
N PRO A 94 -0.30 -18.36 -5.39
CA PRO A 94 0.86 -17.64 -4.87
C PRO A 94 1.26 -18.05 -3.45
N ASN A 95 0.27 -18.22 -2.55
CA ASN A 95 0.52 -18.62 -1.16
C ASN A 95 1.22 -19.97 -1.06
N ILE A 96 0.83 -20.94 -1.88
CA ILE A 96 1.48 -22.26 -1.94
C ILE A 96 2.91 -22.14 -2.46
N LEU A 97 3.15 -21.33 -3.50
CA LEU A 97 4.49 -21.14 -4.05
C LEU A 97 5.43 -20.41 -3.08
N PHE A 98 4.94 -19.42 -2.35
CA PHE A 98 5.70 -18.81 -1.26
C PHE A 98 6.04 -19.83 -0.16
N ALA A 99 5.09 -20.68 0.22
CA ALA A 99 5.34 -21.73 1.21
C ALA A 99 6.34 -22.78 0.70
N TRP A 100 6.31 -23.14 -0.59
CA TRP A 100 7.31 -24.01 -1.20
C TRP A 100 8.71 -23.41 -1.12
N ARG A 101 8.85 -22.13 -1.46
CA ARG A 101 10.12 -21.42 -1.35
C ARG A 101 10.62 -21.40 0.09
N GLU A 102 9.76 -21.06 1.05
CA GLU A 102 10.11 -21.04 2.46
C GLU A 102 10.61 -22.41 2.95
N LYS A 103 9.86 -23.48 2.65
CA LYS A 103 10.23 -24.86 2.99
C LYS A 103 11.52 -25.31 2.32
N HIS A 104 11.79 -24.83 1.11
CA HIS A 104 13.04 -25.11 0.42
C HIS A 104 14.22 -24.38 1.06
N GLU A 105 14.08 -23.09 1.38
CA GLU A 105 15.14 -22.32 2.05
C GLU A 105 15.46 -22.91 3.45
N GLU A 106 14.44 -23.34 4.21
CA GLU A 106 14.61 -24.09 5.46
C GLU A 106 15.40 -25.40 5.25
N TYR A 107 15.04 -26.18 4.22
CA TYR A 107 15.74 -27.41 3.87
C TYR A 107 17.21 -27.16 3.47
N ILE A 108 17.47 -26.15 2.64
CA ILE A 108 18.83 -25.80 2.23
C ILE A 108 19.67 -25.34 3.43
N SER A 109 19.11 -24.51 4.32
CA SER A 109 19.77 -24.08 5.56
C SER A 109 20.14 -25.27 6.44
N SER A 110 19.23 -26.25 6.59
CA SER A 110 19.48 -27.46 7.40
C SER A 110 20.52 -28.42 6.82
N THR A 111 20.79 -28.36 5.51
CA THR A 111 21.66 -29.33 4.81
C THR A 111 23.05 -28.78 4.48
N LEU A 112 23.17 -27.47 4.24
CA LEU A 112 24.46 -26.81 4.00
C LEU A 112 25.07 -26.24 5.28
N GLY A 113 24.24 -25.71 6.18
CA GLY A 113 24.67 -24.97 7.36
C GLY A 113 25.09 -25.86 8.52
N ASN A 114 25.98 -25.35 9.36
CA ASN A 114 26.26 -25.94 10.67
C ASN A 114 25.14 -25.57 11.68
N ASN A 115 25.23 -26.07 12.92
CA ASN A 115 24.21 -25.78 13.94
C ASN A 115 24.01 -24.27 14.19
N THR A 116 25.08 -23.47 14.08
CA THR A 116 25.00 -22.01 14.21
C THR A 116 24.17 -21.39 13.10
N ASP A 117 24.33 -21.84 11.85
CA ASP A 117 23.54 -21.34 10.71
C ASP A 117 22.04 -21.62 10.90
N GLN A 118 21.70 -22.77 11.49
CA GLN A 118 20.31 -23.10 11.83
C GLN A 118 19.75 -22.20 12.93
N ILE A 119 20.56 -21.85 13.94
CA ILE A 119 20.17 -20.92 15.00
C ILE A 119 19.96 -19.52 14.41
N ILE A 120 20.88 -19.06 13.56
CA ILE A 120 20.77 -17.76 12.87
C ILE A 120 19.50 -17.72 12.01
N TYR A 121 19.21 -18.77 11.24
CA TYR A 121 17.98 -18.83 10.43
C TYR A 121 16.72 -18.75 11.30
N LYS A 122 16.68 -19.48 12.43
CA LYS A 122 15.56 -19.43 13.37
C LYS A 122 15.40 -18.04 13.99
N GLU A 123 16.50 -17.40 14.36
CA GLU A 123 16.47 -16.05 14.92
C GLU A 123 15.99 -15.02 13.88
N GLN A 124 16.51 -15.08 12.66
CA GLN A 124 16.10 -14.23 11.54
C GLN A 124 14.62 -14.40 11.18
N THR A 125 14.08 -15.61 11.30
CA THR A 125 12.67 -15.90 10.99
C THR A 125 11.75 -15.65 12.19
N SER A 126 12.28 -15.51 13.41
CA SER A 126 11.48 -15.23 14.62
C SER A 126 10.66 -13.94 14.50
N ILE A 127 11.20 -12.93 13.80
CA ILE A 127 10.51 -11.66 13.54
C ILE A 127 9.19 -11.87 12.79
N LEU A 128 9.05 -12.96 12.00
CA LEU A 128 7.82 -13.26 11.28
C LEU A 128 6.69 -13.73 12.20
N ALA A 129 6.95 -14.04 13.46
CA ALA A 129 5.89 -14.37 14.42
C ALA A 129 4.87 -13.22 14.55
N ASP A 130 5.36 -11.97 14.56
CA ASP A 130 4.53 -10.75 14.58
C ASP A 130 3.76 -10.55 13.25
N PHE A 131 4.20 -11.21 12.18
CA PHE A 131 3.67 -11.08 10.82
C PHE A 131 3.01 -12.36 10.30
N LYS A 132 2.67 -13.32 11.17
CA LYS A 132 2.19 -14.66 10.76
C LYS A 132 0.99 -14.60 9.81
N ASP A 133 0.06 -13.68 10.08
CA ASP A 133 -1.21 -13.49 9.37
C ASP A 133 -1.08 -12.52 8.18
N TYR A 134 0.12 -12.03 7.89
CA TYR A 134 0.35 -11.10 6.78
C TYR A 134 0.52 -11.86 5.44
N PRO A 135 0.17 -11.20 4.32
CA PRO A 135 0.48 -11.69 2.98
C PRO A 135 1.91 -12.21 2.85
N PRO A 136 2.15 -13.37 2.20
CA PRO A 136 3.49 -13.94 2.09
C PRO A 136 4.53 -13.01 1.44
N ILE A 137 4.11 -12.11 0.55
CA ILE A 137 5.00 -11.12 -0.06
C ILE A 137 5.58 -10.13 0.96
N ILE A 138 4.79 -9.70 1.95
CA ILE A 138 5.25 -8.83 3.05
C ILE A 138 6.28 -9.57 3.89
N LYS A 139 5.99 -10.82 4.28
CA LYS A 139 6.94 -11.67 5.00
C LYS A 139 8.23 -11.87 4.21
N ARG A 140 8.13 -12.04 2.89
CA ARG A 140 9.30 -12.21 2.01
C ARG A 140 10.16 -10.95 1.93
N ILE A 141 9.56 -9.77 1.86
CA ILE A 141 10.30 -8.49 1.88
C ILE A 141 11.03 -8.32 3.21
N ILE A 142 10.38 -8.63 4.33
CA ILE A 142 10.97 -8.57 5.68
C ILE A 142 12.20 -9.48 5.79
N LEU A 143 12.12 -10.70 5.25
CA LEU A 143 13.24 -11.65 5.29
C LEU A 143 14.35 -11.32 4.30
N ASP A 144 14.01 -11.05 3.03
CA ASP A 144 15.01 -10.86 1.98
C ASP A 144 15.71 -9.51 2.05
N LYS A 145 15.02 -8.50 2.58
CA LYS A 145 15.42 -7.09 2.51
C LYS A 145 16.03 -6.74 1.14
N PRO A 146 15.29 -6.94 0.03
CA PRO A 146 15.79 -6.60 -1.31
C PRO A 146 16.17 -5.12 -1.42
N TYR A 147 16.79 -4.72 -2.52
CA TYR A 147 17.06 -3.31 -2.75
C TYR A 147 15.80 -2.44 -2.62
N GLY A 148 15.88 -1.37 -1.81
CA GLY A 148 14.75 -0.51 -1.46
C GLY A 148 13.67 -1.19 -0.62
N TRP A 149 14.03 -2.15 0.24
CA TRP A 149 13.06 -2.94 1.01
C TRP A 149 12.15 -2.09 1.90
N GLU A 150 12.62 -0.95 2.40
CA GLU A 150 11.82 -0.01 3.21
C GLU A 150 10.63 0.51 2.38
N TYR A 151 10.90 0.94 1.15
CA TYR A 151 9.89 1.42 0.21
C TYR A 151 8.94 0.30 -0.22
N ARG A 152 9.47 -0.89 -0.49
CA ARG A 152 8.66 -2.07 -0.87
C ARG A 152 7.76 -2.53 0.25
N LEU A 153 8.27 -2.61 1.47
CA LEU A 153 7.52 -2.97 2.65
C LEU A 153 6.40 -1.97 2.90
N THR A 154 6.72 -0.67 2.80
CA THR A 154 5.74 0.39 2.90
C THR A 154 4.64 0.27 1.85
N ALA A 155 5.01 0.06 0.58
CA ALA A 155 4.05 -0.06 -0.51
C ALA A 155 3.10 -1.25 -0.31
N GLU A 156 3.64 -2.43 0.03
CA GLU A 156 2.82 -3.63 0.29
C GLU A 156 1.95 -3.50 1.54
N LEU A 157 2.44 -2.90 2.63
CA LEU A 157 1.62 -2.64 3.82
C LEU A 157 0.50 -1.63 3.53
N MET A 158 0.80 -0.57 2.78
CA MET A 158 -0.21 0.40 2.34
C MET A 158 -1.27 -0.26 1.46
N ARG A 159 -0.90 -1.13 0.52
CA ARG A 159 -1.87 -1.92 -0.27
C ARG A 159 -2.72 -2.82 0.63
N TYR A 160 -2.07 -3.55 1.53
CA TYR A 160 -2.73 -4.50 2.42
C TYR A 160 -3.74 -3.82 3.35
N PHE A 161 -3.35 -2.73 4.00
CA PHE A 161 -4.22 -2.03 4.95
C PHE A 161 -5.26 -1.13 4.28
N ASN A 162 -4.90 -0.41 3.22
CA ASN A 162 -5.68 0.77 2.80
C ASN A 162 -6.46 0.57 1.50
N THR A 163 -6.15 -0.43 0.66
CA THR A 163 -6.95 -0.71 -0.54
C THR A 163 -8.43 -0.98 -0.23
N PRO A 164 -8.79 -1.77 0.81
CA PRO A 164 -10.19 -1.93 1.20
C PRO A 164 -10.86 -0.61 1.62
N LEU A 165 -10.12 0.29 2.27
CA LEU A 165 -10.63 1.60 2.72
C LEU A 165 -10.85 2.56 1.55
N PHE A 166 -9.93 2.62 0.59
CA PHE A 166 -10.10 3.42 -0.63
C PHE A 166 -11.26 2.92 -1.50
N ARG A 167 -11.49 1.59 -1.52
CA ARG A 167 -12.69 1.00 -2.13
C ARG A 167 -13.94 1.42 -1.37
N LYS A 168 -13.96 1.33 -0.05
CA LYS A 168 -15.09 1.75 0.78
C LYS A 168 -15.44 3.24 0.62
N LEU A 169 -14.44 4.12 0.48
CA LEU A 169 -14.67 5.54 0.13
C LEU A 169 -15.32 5.71 -1.24
N LYS A 170 -14.90 4.90 -2.23
CA LYS A 170 -15.51 4.89 -3.57
C LYS A 170 -16.95 4.42 -3.51
N ASP A 171 -17.19 3.29 -2.84
CA ASP A 171 -18.50 2.68 -2.69
C ASP A 171 -19.47 3.63 -1.96
N LEU A 172 -18.98 4.40 -0.97
CA LEU A 172 -19.77 5.42 -0.28
C LEU A 172 -20.18 6.57 -1.22
N LYS A 173 -19.21 7.09 -1.98
CA LYS A 173 -19.44 8.16 -2.95
C LYS A 173 -20.44 7.73 -4.04
N GLU A 174 -20.38 6.46 -4.45
CA GLU A 174 -21.26 5.88 -5.47
C GLU A 174 -22.60 5.39 -4.90
N GLY A 175 -22.82 5.48 -3.58
CA GLY A 175 -24.07 5.08 -2.94
C GLY A 175 -24.31 3.56 -2.93
N LEU A 176 -23.25 2.76 -2.93
CA LEU A 176 -23.32 1.30 -3.06
C LEU A 176 -23.62 0.55 -1.74
N TYR A 177 -23.71 1.26 -0.62
CA TYR A 177 -24.15 0.71 0.66
C TYR A 177 -24.85 1.77 1.51
N LEU A 178 -25.56 1.31 2.54
CA LEU A 178 -26.32 2.14 3.46
C LEU A 178 -25.85 1.93 4.91
N LYS A 179 -26.03 2.95 5.74
CA LYS A 179 -26.05 2.85 7.20
C LYS A 179 -27.34 3.46 7.75
N ASN A 180 -27.54 3.36 9.06
CA ASN A 180 -28.65 3.99 9.74
C ASN A 180 -28.66 5.50 9.47
N ILE A 181 -29.80 5.98 8.98
CA ILE A 181 -30.00 7.40 8.69
C ILE A 181 -30.33 8.12 9.98
N THR A 182 -29.58 9.19 10.27
CA THR A 182 -29.86 10.07 11.40
C THR A 182 -30.68 11.26 10.92
N THR A 183 -31.82 11.55 11.57
CA THR A 183 -32.59 12.77 11.25
C THR A 183 -32.09 13.93 12.10
N ILE A 184 -31.90 15.09 11.48
CA ILE A 184 -31.50 16.31 12.21
C ILE A 184 -32.75 17.13 12.52
N GLU A 185 -32.92 17.48 13.80
CA GLU A 185 -33.95 18.44 14.21
C GLU A 185 -33.69 19.81 13.59
N PRO A 186 -34.70 20.53 13.08
CA PRO A 186 -34.52 21.84 12.45
C PRO A 186 -33.66 22.78 13.29
N GLU A 187 -33.99 22.99 14.56
CA GLU A 187 -33.27 23.85 15.50
C GLU A 187 -31.78 23.52 15.67
N LYS A 188 -31.37 22.27 15.45
CA LYS A 188 -29.97 21.82 15.59
C LYS A 188 -29.21 21.80 14.26
N SER A 189 -29.87 22.09 13.13
CA SER A 189 -29.30 21.91 11.79
C SER A 189 -28.07 22.78 11.54
N PHE A 190 -28.13 24.05 11.94
CA PHE A 190 -27.00 24.95 11.81
C PHE A 190 -25.80 24.52 12.67
N THR A 191 -26.04 24.20 13.95
CA THR A 191 -25.00 23.73 14.87
C THR A 191 -24.39 22.41 14.39
N TRP A 192 -25.21 21.48 13.88
CA TRP A 192 -24.73 20.23 13.31
C TRP A 192 -23.74 20.45 12.16
N ILE A 193 -24.03 21.41 11.26
CA ILE A 193 -23.12 21.79 10.17
C ILE A 193 -21.83 22.38 10.72
N GLN A 194 -21.92 23.29 11.70
CA GLN A 194 -20.75 23.88 12.35
C GLN A 194 -19.87 22.79 12.99
N ASP A 195 -20.48 21.79 13.63
CA ASP A 195 -19.76 20.66 14.22
C ASP A 195 -19.04 19.83 13.16
N ARG A 196 -19.66 19.59 11.99
CA ARG A 196 -19.00 18.87 10.88
C ARG A 196 -17.83 19.64 10.30
N LEU A 197 -17.95 20.97 10.17
CA LEU A 197 -16.85 21.84 9.76
C LEU A 197 -15.69 21.78 10.77
N ASN A 198 -15.99 21.93 12.07
CA ASN A 198 -15.00 21.83 13.14
C ASN A 198 -14.31 20.46 13.18
N GLU A 199 -15.07 19.38 13.01
CA GLU A 199 -14.56 18.01 12.94
C GLU A 199 -13.66 17.82 11.72
N MET A 200 -14.07 18.31 10.54
CA MET A 200 -13.27 18.25 9.32
C MET A 200 -11.90 18.95 9.48
N SER A 201 -11.86 20.12 10.12
CA SER A 201 -10.60 20.82 10.41
C SER A 201 -9.66 19.98 11.30
N LYS A 202 -10.22 19.31 12.32
CA LYS A 202 -9.46 18.39 13.19
C LYS A 202 -8.97 17.16 12.42
N ILE A 203 -9.77 16.60 11.52
CA ILE A 203 -9.40 15.48 10.65
C ILE A 203 -8.26 15.86 9.70
N ALA A 204 -8.19 17.11 9.27
CA ALA A 204 -7.14 17.56 8.37
C ALA A 204 -5.76 17.55 9.05
N THR A 205 -5.71 17.78 10.37
CA THR A 205 -4.48 18.04 11.14
C THR A 205 -3.46 16.89 11.11
N PRO A 206 -3.82 15.61 11.35
CA PRO A 206 -2.83 14.52 11.41
C PRO A 206 -2.16 14.20 10.08
N ALA A 207 -2.77 14.54 8.94
CA ALA A 207 -2.31 14.11 7.61
C ALA A 207 -0.83 14.45 7.37
N LYS A 208 -0.39 15.65 7.75
CA LYS A 208 1.01 16.08 7.62
C LYS A 208 1.95 15.22 8.47
N GLY A 209 1.64 15.09 9.75
CA GLY A 209 2.47 14.35 10.69
C GLY A 209 2.59 12.87 10.33
N LEU A 210 1.53 12.28 9.77
CA LEU A 210 1.53 10.89 9.30
C LEU A 210 2.48 10.67 8.11
N LEU A 211 2.49 11.58 7.13
CA LEU A 211 3.40 11.47 5.97
C LEU A 211 4.86 11.76 6.36
N GLU A 212 5.08 12.66 7.30
CA GLU A 212 6.41 12.90 7.88
C GLU A 212 6.90 11.68 8.68
N LEU A 213 6.04 11.05 9.48
CA LEU A 213 6.36 9.83 10.22
C LEU A 213 6.67 8.68 9.26
N LEU A 214 5.88 8.51 8.21
CA LEU A 214 6.13 7.51 7.16
C LEU A 214 7.51 7.71 6.55
N THR A 215 7.86 8.94 6.20
CA THR A 215 9.18 9.28 5.65
C THR A 215 10.30 8.95 6.64
N LYS A 216 10.14 9.33 7.92
CA LYS A 216 11.14 9.06 8.97
C LYS A 216 11.32 7.57 9.25
N SER A 217 10.27 6.76 9.06
CA SER A 217 10.31 5.31 9.31
C SER A 217 11.29 4.55 8.40
N TRP A 218 11.66 5.14 7.25
CA TRP A 218 12.61 4.55 6.31
C TRP A 218 14.08 4.67 6.74
N GLY A 219 14.34 5.32 7.87
CA GLY A 219 15.69 5.55 8.36
C GLY A 219 16.34 6.80 7.74
N LYS A 220 17.48 7.19 8.30
CA LYS A 220 18.31 8.26 7.74
C LYS A 220 19.14 7.72 6.58
N PRO A 221 19.68 8.61 5.72
CA PRO A 221 20.72 8.25 4.75
C PRO A 221 21.81 7.34 5.33
N GLY A 222 21.95 6.13 4.77
CA GLY A 222 22.95 5.15 5.21
C GLY A 222 22.61 4.38 6.49
N GLU A 223 21.47 4.69 7.14
CA GLU A 223 20.95 3.94 8.28
C GLU A 223 19.71 3.14 7.83
N PRO A 224 19.65 1.82 8.09
CA PRO A 224 18.49 1.02 7.69
C PRO A 224 17.23 1.49 8.43
N GLY A 225 16.09 1.45 7.73
CA GLY A 225 14.79 1.65 8.37
C GLY A 225 14.46 0.54 9.37
N ASP A 226 13.48 0.80 10.24
CA ASP A 226 12.98 -0.18 11.19
C ASP A 226 11.63 -0.76 10.74
N ILE A 227 11.50 -2.09 10.79
CA ILE A 227 10.31 -2.81 10.32
C ILE A 227 9.08 -2.42 11.15
N LYS A 228 9.22 -2.27 12.47
CA LYS A 228 8.13 -1.92 13.37
C LYS A 228 7.70 -0.48 13.19
N GLU A 229 8.65 0.43 12.96
CA GLU A 229 8.33 1.84 12.67
C GLU A 229 7.59 2.00 11.33
N ILE A 230 8.02 1.30 10.26
CA ILE A 230 7.32 1.31 8.96
C ILE A 230 5.91 0.75 9.11
N HIS A 231 5.78 -0.37 9.82
CA HIS A 231 4.49 -0.97 10.12
C HIS A 231 3.57 -0.05 10.93
N HIS A 232 4.11 0.60 11.96
CA HIS A 232 3.39 1.53 12.80
C HIS A 232 2.88 2.73 12.00
N ALA A 233 3.74 3.36 11.20
CA ALA A 233 3.38 4.51 10.36
C ALA A 233 2.26 4.16 9.36
N THR A 234 2.35 3.01 8.68
CA THR A 234 1.32 2.54 7.74
C THR A 234 0.01 2.17 8.44
N SER A 235 0.08 1.64 9.67
CA SER A 235 -1.11 1.36 10.50
C SER A 235 -1.82 2.64 10.96
N LEU A 236 -1.08 3.69 11.34
CA LEU A 236 -1.68 4.98 11.70
C LEU A 236 -2.38 5.64 10.51
N ILE A 237 -1.85 5.46 9.29
CA ILE A 237 -2.52 5.93 8.06
C ILE A 237 -3.83 5.16 7.83
N ARG A 238 -3.87 3.85 8.10
CA ARG A 238 -5.11 3.06 8.06
C ARG A 238 -6.14 3.62 9.03
N ASP A 239 -5.77 3.80 10.30
CA ASP A 239 -6.67 4.29 11.34
C ASP A 239 -7.21 5.70 11.01
N TYR A 240 -6.34 6.53 10.43
CA TYR A 240 -6.72 7.83 9.89
C TYR A 240 -7.78 7.72 8.79
N LEU A 241 -7.59 6.84 7.81
CA LEU A 241 -8.54 6.62 6.71
C LEU A 241 -9.87 6.04 7.21
N GLU A 242 -9.85 5.14 8.20
CA GLU A 242 -11.06 4.63 8.85
C GLU A 242 -11.88 5.75 9.51
N HIS A 243 -11.19 6.68 10.19
CA HIS A 243 -11.83 7.83 10.80
C HIS A 243 -12.43 8.78 9.75
N VAL A 244 -11.72 9.02 8.64
CA VAL A 244 -12.24 9.83 7.52
C VAL A 244 -13.48 9.17 6.91
N ILE A 245 -13.49 7.86 6.71
CA ILE A 245 -14.68 7.13 6.23
C ILE A 245 -15.84 7.29 7.21
N SER A 246 -15.59 7.10 8.51
CA SER A 246 -16.63 7.28 9.53
C SER A 246 -17.20 8.70 9.50
N PHE A 247 -16.38 9.72 9.28
CA PHE A 247 -16.83 11.10 9.13
C PHE A 247 -17.68 11.30 7.87
N GLU A 248 -17.23 10.79 6.72
CA GLU A 248 -17.98 10.86 5.46
C GLU A 248 -19.33 10.13 5.58
N GLU A 249 -19.38 8.97 6.22
CA GLU A 249 -20.62 8.22 6.48
C GLU A 249 -21.62 9.05 7.31
N LYS A 250 -21.17 9.83 8.31
CA LYS A 250 -22.06 10.73 9.09
C LYS A 250 -22.72 11.80 8.22
N ILE A 251 -22.06 12.24 7.15
CA ILE A 251 -22.59 13.26 6.22
C ILE A 251 -23.47 12.62 5.15
N HIS A 252 -23.12 11.41 4.70
CA HIS A 252 -23.89 10.70 3.68
C HIS A 252 -25.21 10.14 4.23
N PHE A 253 -25.23 9.65 5.47
CA PHE A 253 -26.38 8.99 6.08
C PHE A 253 -27.09 9.89 7.08
N VAL A 254 -27.46 11.08 6.62
CA VAL A 254 -28.22 12.06 7.41
C VAL A 254 -29.41 12.57 6.61
N ASN A 255 -30.52 12.78 7.30
CA ASN A 255 -31.73 13.39 6.78
C ASN A 255 -31.89 14.79 7.38
N PRO A 256 -31.36 15.83 6.72
CA PRO A 256 -31.55 17.21 7.15
C PRO A 256 -32.95 17.73 6.76
N PRO A 257 -33.41 18.84 7.36
CA PRO A 257 -34.54 19.59 6.81
C PRO A 257 -34.27 20.03 5.37
N GLU A 258 -35.34 20.25 4.59
CA GLU A 258 -35.27 20.60 3.17
C GLU A 258 -34.36 21.81 2.91
N GLU A 259 -34.40 22.82 3.78
CA GLU A 259 -33.57 24.02 3.62
C GLU A 259 -32.07 23.74 3.75
N TYR A 260 -31.69 22.66 4.43
CA TYR A 260 -30.31 22.28 4.73
C TYR A 260 -29.77 21.14 3.84
N GLU A 261 -30.57 20.56 2.95
CA GLU A 261 -30.13 19.50 2.03
C GLU A 261 -28.94 19.94 1.18
N ARG A 262 -28.98 21.16 0.63
CA ARG A 262 -27.90 21.68 -0.24
C ARG A 262 -26.60 21.92 0.54
N PRO A 263 -26.58 22.63 1.69
CA PRO A 263 -25.39 22.72 2.53
C PRO A 263 -24.79 21.36 2.90
N VAL A 264 -25.60 20.37 3.31
CA VAL A 264 -25.11 19.02 3.64
C VAL A 264 -24.53 18.34 2.39
N SER A 265 -25.19 18.47 1.24
CA SER A 265 -24.68 17.92 -0.02
C SER A 265 -23.30 18.47 -0.40
N LEU A 266 -23.00 19.73 -0.08
CA LEU A 266 -21.70 20.34 -0.36
C LEU A 266 -20.58 19.83 0.56
N LEU A 267 -20.92 19.27 1.72
CA LEU A 267 -19.95 18.62 2.62
C LEU A 267 -19.58 17.20 2.18
N LYS A 268 -20.46 16.53 1.41
CA LYS A 268 -20.24 15.14 0.98
C LYS A 268 -18.99 15.01 0.13
N ASN A 269 -18.14 14.04 0.46
CA ASN A 269 -16.93 13.69 -0.27
C ASN A 269 -15.89 14.84 -0.35
N LEU A 270 -16.00 15.84 0.52
CA LEU A 270 -15.08 16.97 0.55
C LEU A 270 -13.69 16.54 1.01
N ILE A 271 -13.57 15.97 2.22
CA ILE A 271 -12.33 15.40 2.74
C ILE A 271 -12.00 14.05 2.08
N GLY A 272 -13.03 13.24 1.80
CA GLY A 272 -12.89 11.93 1.16
C GLY A 272 -12.15 12.01 -0.18
N SER A 273 -12.46 13.02 -1.00
CA SER A 273 -11.76 13.25 -2.27
C SER A 273 -10.28 13.60 -2.10
N GLN A 274 -9.91 14.28 -1.01
CA GLN A 274 -8.53 14.68 -0.74
C GLN A 274 -7.69 13.50 -0.28
N VAL A 275 -8.18 12.72 0.70
CA VAL A 275 -7.44 11.56 1.22
C VAL A 275 -7.29 10.45 0.19
N ARG A 276 -8.17 10.37 -0.82
CA ARG A 276 -8.00 9.46 -1.97
C ARG A 276 -6.72 9.71 -2.75
N LYS A 277 -6.13 10.91 -2.71
CA LYS A 277 -4.82 11.19 -3.32
C LYS A 277 -3.71 10.31 -2.73
N LEU A 278 -3.82 9.92 -1.45
CA LEU A 278 -2.87 9.03 -0.78
C LEU A 278 -2.84 7.60 -1.37
N SER A 279 -3.85 7.22 -2.16
CA SER A 279 -3.87 5.91 -2.85
C SER A 279 -2.75 5.75 -3.88
N SER A 280 -2.10 6.85 -4.33
CA SER A 280 -0.97 6.77 -5.26
C SER A 280 0.33 6.35 -4.59
N ILE A 281 0.45 6.46 -3.25
CA ILE A 281 1.70 6.24 -2.50
C ILE A 281 2.38 4.91 -2.86
N PRO A 282 1.70 3.75 -2.89
CA PRO A 282 2.34 2.49 -3.25
C PRO A 282 2.95 2.51 -4.66
N SER A 283 2.22 3.05 -5.64
CA SER A 283 2.71 3.15 -7.02
C SER A 283 3.84 4.18 -7.17
N ASP A 284 3.78 5.28 -6.43
CA ASP A 284 4.85 6.28 -6.39
C ASP A 284 6.14 5.66 -5.83
N LEU A 285 6.04 4.89 -4.74
CA LEU A 285 7.15 4.14 -4.14
C LEU A 285 7.78 3.14 -5.11
N ASP A 286 6.96 2.34 -5.80
CA ASP A 286 7.51 1.38 -6.76
C ASP A 286 8.24 2.08 -7.92
N ASN A 287 7.72 3.22 -8.39
CA ASN A 287 8.34 4.01 -9.44
C ASN A 287 9.69 4.58 -9.00
N ILE A 288 9.78 5.04 -7.75
CA ILE A 288 11.03 5.55 -7.15
C ILE A 288 12.10 4.47 -7.11
N ILE A 289 11.74 3.25 -6.70
CA ILE A 289 12.69 2.13 -6.70
C ILE A 289 13.21 1.87 -8.13
N SER A 290 12.31 1.90 -9.10
CA SER A 290 12.67 1.69 -10.50
C SER A 290 13.63 2.76 -11.02
N LEU A 291 13.37 4.03 -10.69
CA LEU A 291 14.27 5.15 -11.01
C LEU A 291 15.63 4.97 -10.36
N SER A 292 15.68 4.54 -9.09
CA SER A 292 16.95 4.35 -8.38
C SER A 292 17.82 3.24 -8.99
N ILE A 293 17.23 2.15 -9.47
CA ILE A 293 17.93 1.08 -10.18
C ILE A 293 18.54 1.58 -11.51
N GLU A 294 17.88 2.53 -12.18
CA GLU A 294 18.40 3.18 -13.38
C GLU A 294 19.53 4.16 -13.01
N TYR A 295 19.37 4.95 -11.95
CA TYR A 295 20.36 5.93 -11.48
C TYR A 295 21.67 5.32 -10.96
N GLU A 296 21.62 4.20 -10.22
CA GLU A 296 22.84 3.48 -9.75
C GLU A 296 23.79 3.11 -10.91
N LYS A 297 23.28 3.01 -12.14
CA LYS A 297 24.10 2.70 -13.32
C LYS A 297 24.82 3.92 -13.88
N GLU A 298 24.38 5.13 -13.53
CA GLU A 298 24.75 6.37 -14.24
C GLU A 298 25.51 7.39 -13.37
N ASN A 299 25.30 7.49 -12.05
CA ASN A 299 25.94 8.53 -11.21
C ASN A 299 26.05 8.18 -9.71
N ASN A 300 27.01 8.79 -9.00
CA ASN A 300 27.31 8.60 -7.56
C ASN A 300 26.77 9.73 -6.63
N THR A 301 25.93 10.65 -7.11
CA THR A 301 25.39 11.73 -6.26
C THR A 301 23.96 11.43 -5.80
N PRO A 302 23.68 11.49 -4.48
CA PRO A 302 22.35 11.26 -3.95
C PRO A 302 21.33 12.25 -4.53
N LYS A 303 20.15 11.75 -4.91
CA LYS A 303 19.06 12.57 -5.45
C LYS A 303 17.87 12.57 -4.50
N GLU A 304 17.47 13.76 -4.07
CA GLU A 304 16.24 13.93 -3.30
C GLU A 304 15.03 14.00 -4.26
N ILE A 305 14.06 13.10 -4.09
CA ILE A 305 12.77 13.14 -4.80
C ILE A 305 11.70 13.57 -3.81
N LYS A 306 10.93 14.61 -4.18
CA LYS A 306 9.85 15.16 -3.35
C LYS A 306 8.51 14.90 -4.01
N LYS A 307 7.60 14.23 -3.31
CA LYS A 307 6.19 14.11 -3.72
C LYS A 307 5.34 14.99 -2.81
N VAL A 308 4.68 15.98 -3.40
CA VAL A 308 3.80 16.91 -2.67
C VAL A 308 2.35 16.46 -2.83
N PHE A 309 1.65 16.30 -1.71
CA PHE A 309 0.21 16.10 -1.64
C PHE A 309 -0.44 17.41 -1.19
N VAL A 310 -1.22 18.00 -2.08
CA VAL A 310 -1.98 19.23 -1.80
C VAL A 310 -3.42 18.84 -1.50
N PHE A 311 -3.88 19.10 -0.28
CA PHE A 311 -5.28 18.98 0.11
C PHE A 311 -5.89 20.38 0.07
N ASP A 312 -6.95 20.52 -0.72
CA ASP A 312 -7.56 21.81 -1.02
C ASP A 312 -9.08 21.65 -1.21
N LEU A 313 -9.81 22.77 -1.09
CA LEU A 313 -11.24 22.82 -1.36
C LEU A 313 -11.52 22.91 -2.87
N PRO A 314 -12.68 22.44 -3.33
CA PRO A 314 -13.11 22.70 -4.70
C PRO A 314 -13.19 24.21 -4.97
N GLN A 315 -12.90 24.61 -6.20
CA GLN A 315 -12.94 26.00 -6.60
C GLN A 315 -14.32 26.61 -6.31
N ASN A 316 -14.35 27.80 -5.70
CA ASN A 316 -15.56 28.52 -5.29
C ASN A 316 -16.43 27.81 -4.22
N TRP A 317 -15.97 26.69 -3.65
CA TRP A 317 -16.76 25.93 -2.67
C TRP A 317 -17.13 26.79 -1.46
N GLU A 318 -16.19 27.58 -0.92
CA GLU A 318 -16.44 28.44 0.25
C GLU A 318 -17.56 29.46 -0.02
N ILE A 319 -17.55 30.06 -1.21
CA ILE A 319 -18.55 31.07 -1.63
C ILE A 319 -19.92 30.40 -1.78
N GLU A 320 -19.98 29.26 -2.47
CA GLU A 320 -21.22 28.52 -2.69
C GLU A 320 -21.81 28.01 -1.38
N PHE A 321 -20.98 27.38 -0.55
CA PHE A 321 -21.36 26.84 0.74
C PHE A 321 -21.90 27.94 1.67
N HIS A 322 -21.20 29.08 1.74
CA HIS A 322 -21.64 30.22 2.54
C HIS A 322 -22.99 30.78 2.06
N LYS A 323 -23.17 30.93 0.75
CA LYS A 323 -24.42 31.38 0.15
C LYS A 323 -25.58 30.47 0.49
N GLU A 324 -25.42 29.16 0.31
CA GLU A 324 -26.47 28.17 0.57
C GLU A 324 -26.77 28.05 2.08
N LEU A 325 -25.76 28.18 2.94
CA LEU A 325 -25.96 28.16 4.39
C LEU A 325 -26.72 29.40 4.90
N ILE A 326 -26.44 30.60 4.36
CA ILE A 326 -27.21 31.80 4.68
C ILE A 326 -28.65 31.68 4.20
N LYS A 327 -28.86 31.16 2.98
CA LYS A 327 -30.19 30.92 2.42
C LYS A 327 -31.00 29.97 3.30
N ALA A 328 -30.40 28.85 3.72
CA ALA A 328 -31.01 27.88 4.62
C ALA A 328 -31.46 28.52 5.95
N LYS A 329 -30.55 29.28 6.58
CA LYS A 329 -30.82 29.97 7.85
C LYS A 329 -31.94 31.01 7.72
N ARG A 330 -31.98 31.76 6.61
CA ARG A 330 -33.05 32.74 6.36
C ARG A 330 -34.41 32.05 6.24
N ASN A 331 -34.50 30.99 5.45
CA ASN A 331 -35.74 30.24 5.28
C ASN A 331 -36.21 29.62 6.61
N GLN A 332 -35.29 29.14 7.43
CA GLN A 332 -35.61 28.68 8.78
C GLN A 332 -36.08 29.83 9.70
N SER A 333 -35.45 31.00 9.64
CA SER A 333 -35.81 32.17 10.46
C SER A 333 -37.15 32.80 10.08
N LEU A 334 -37.53 32.73 8.80
CA LEU A 334 -38.88 33.09 8.36
C LEU A 334 -39.94 32.20 9.02
N ASN A 335 -39.56 31.00 9.47
CA ASN A 335 -40.40 30.08 10.25
C ASN A 335 -40.24 30.24 11.78
N LYS A 336 -39.18 30.89 12.30
CA LYS A 336 -38.94 31.17 13.74
C LYS A 336 -38.03 32.40 13.98
N ASN A 337 -38.45 33.34 14.83
CA ASN A 337 -37.68 34.52 15.26
C ASN A 337 -36.45 34.17 16.12
N GLU A 338 -35.27 33.90 15.54
CA GLU A 338 -34.01 33.75 16.31
C GLU A 338 -32.74 34.29 15.61
N ASN A 339 -31.73 34.55 16.45
CA ASN A 339 -30.60 35.47 16.26
C ASN A 339 -29.39 34.89 15.49
N SER A 340 -28.59 35.76 14.86
CA SER A 340 -27.54 35.40 13.90
C SER A 340 -26.16 35.08 14.55
N GLY A 341 -25.88 33.80 14.82
CA GLY A 341 -24.50 33.33 15.04
C GLY A 341 -23.59 33.51 13.81
N CYS A 342 -22.34 33.92 14.02
CA CYS A 342 -21.29 34.12 13.01
C CYS A 342 -20.46 32.84 12.80
N LEU A 343 -20.03 32.54 11.57
CA LEU A 343 -19.11 31.43 11.29
C LEU A 343 -17.66 31.93 11.22
N SER A 344 -16.76 31.17 11.84
CA SER A 344 -15.33 31.24 11.50
C SER A 344 -15.10 30.39 10.25
N PHE A 345 -14.47 30.95 9.22
CA PHE A 345 -14.19 30.23 7.98
C PHE A 345 -13.03 29.26 8.18
N ILE A 346 -13.16 28.07 7.60
CA ILE A 346 -12.05 27.11 7.53
C ILE A 346 -11.18 27.52 6.35
N VAL A 347 -9.95 27.96 6.64
CA VAL A 347 -8.89 27.95 5.62
C VAL A 347 -8.39 26.52 5.52
N PHE A 348 -8.73 25.83 4.43
CA PHE A 348 -8.44 24.40 4.25
C PHE A 348 -7.41 24.20 3.13
N ILE A 349 -6.17 24.63 3.38
CA ILE A 349 -5.03 24.28 2.53
C ILE A 349 -4.02 23.53 3.39
N ILE A 350 -3.88 22.25 3.13
CA ILE A 350 -2.85 21.41 3.76
C ILE A 350 -1.90 20.94 2.66
N ILE A 351 -0.69 21.49 2.69
CA ILE A 351 0.42 21.04 1.84
C ILE A 351 1.23 20.05 2.67
N THR A 352 1.32 18.83 2.19
CA THR A 352 2.10 17.76 2.81
C THR A 352 3.05 17.17 1.79
N MET A 353 4.15 16.60 2.26
CA MET A 353 5.19 16.12 1.38
C MET A 353 5.73 14.81 1.93
N ILE A 354 5.97 13.87 1.02
CA ILE A 354 6.81 12.70 1.26
C ILE A 354 8.16 12.99 0.60
N ILE A 355 9.23 12.87 1.39
CA ILE A 355 10.60 13.04 0.90
C ILE A 355 11.20 11.66 0.71
N PHE A 356 11.76 11.44 -0.46
CA PHE A 356 12.52 10.26 -0.79
C PHE A 356 13.96 10.65 -1.03
N LEU A 357 14.87 9.84 -0.51
CA LEU A 357 16.28 9.99 -0.80
C LEU A 357 16.72 8.78 -1.61
N LEU A 358 17.18 9.05 -2.83
CA LEU A 358 17.86 8.08 -3.67
C LEU A 358 19.35 8.18 -3.39
N PHE A 359 19.95 7.08 -2.96
CA PHE A 359 21.39 6.94 -2.76
C PHE A 359 21.97 6.02 -3.81
#